data_AF-A0A4Q0ICL6-F1
#
_entry.id   AF-A0A4Q0ICL6-F1
#
_cell.length_a   1.000
_cell.length_b   1.000
_cell.length_c   1.000
_cell.angle_alpha   90.00
_cell.angle_beta   90.00
_cell.angle_gamma   90.00
#
_symmetry.space_group_name_H-M   'P 1'
#
loop_
_entity.id
_entity.type
_entity.pdbx_description
1 polymer ?
#
loop_
_entity_poly.entity_id
_entity_poly.type
_entity_poly.pdbx_seq_one_letter_code
_entity_poly.pdbx_strand_id
1 'polypeptide(L)'
;MTSTFNTMQTLKRRFFAMRNGLLADQMRRAGSNFRIIFGLNIIQLNEIAADYGHNPALASALWDHSTTRESMLLAPMLWRHDDFDLDRALSLCASVTDPEVAVVVCRFLLKIKNGDC
;
A
#
# COMPACT_ATOMS: atom_id res chain seq x y z
N MET A 1 4.48 -25.15 -10.01
CA MET A 1 3.41 -24.44 -9.28
C MET A 1 4.05 -23.84 -8.03
N THR A 2 4.54 -22.60 -8.09
CA THR A 2 5.52 -22.11 -7.10
C THR A 2 5.05 -20.78 -6.49
N SER A 3 4.38 -20.90 -5.35
CA SER A 3 4.54 -20.08 -4.14
C SER A 3 4.12 -18.60 -4.10
N THR A 4 2.83 -18.30 -4.27
CA THR A 4 2.25 -17.01 -3.81
C THR A 4 2.35 -16.85 -2.28
N PHE A 5 2.31 -17.95 -1.52
CA PHE A 5 2.40 -17.95 -0.05
C PHE A 5 3.75 -17.43 0.49
N ASN A 6 4.84 -17.48 -0.28
CA ASN A 6 6.16 -17.00 0.17
C ASN A 6 6.30 -15.47 0.10
N THR A 7 5.75 -14.83 -0.94
CA THR A 7 5.93 -13.38 -1.15
C THR A 7 5.26 -12.55 -0.05
N MET A 8 3.99 -12.82 0.27
CA MET A 8 3.28 -12.12 1.34
C MET A 8 3.91 -12.39 2.72
N GLN A 9 4.42 -13.59 2.95
CA GLN A 9 5.11 -13.93 4.21
C GLN A 9 6.43 -13.16 4.35
N THR A 10 7.22 -13.10 3.28
CA THR A 10 8.47 -12.33 3.23
C THR A 10 8.21 -10.84 3.43
N LEU A 11 7.18 -10.30 2.81
CA LEU A 11 6.76 -8.91 2.98
C LEU A 11 6.36 -8.61 4.44
N LYS A 12 5.53 -9.48 5.05
CA LYS A 12 5.15 -9.31 6.47
C LYS A 12 6.38 -9.38 7.38
N ARG A 13 7.34 -10.26 7.12
CA ARG A 13 8.61 -10.29 7.89
C ARG A 13 9.37 -8.97 7.79
N ARG A 14 9.41 -8.34 6.61
CA ARG A 14 9.98 -6.99 6.43
C ARG A 14 9.23 -5.93 7.24
N PHE A 15 7.89 -5.93 7.23
CA PHE A 15 7.10 -5.03 8.09
C PHE A 15 7.42 -5.23 9.57
N PHE A 16 7.51 -6.49 10.01
CA PHE A 16 7.86 -6.81 11.39
C PHE A 16 9.27 -6.35 11.78
N ALA A 17 10.25 -6.48 10.87
CA ALA A 17 11.64 -6.08 11.12
C ALA A 17 11.79 -4.55 11.26
N MET A 18 10.97 -3.77 10.55
CA MET A 18 11.06 -2.30 10.53
C MET A 18 10.01 -1.60 11.39
N ARG A 19 9.23 -2.35 12.18
CA ARG A 19 8.10 -1.82 12.95
C ARG A 19 8.52 -0.78 13.97
N ASN A 20 7.68 0.22 14.18
CA ASN A 20 7.81 1.18 15.25
C ASN A 20 6.57 1.12 16.16
N GLY A 21 6.72 0.42 17.30
CA GLY A 21 5.64 0.21 18.25
C GLY A 21 5.15 1.51 18.90
N LEU A 22 6.03 2.49 19.10
CA LEU A 22 5.66 3.79 19.67
C LEU A 22 4.78 4.58 18.68
N LEU A 23 5.18 4.66 17.41
CA LEU A 23 4.38 5.32 16.38
C LEU A 23 3.04 4.61 16.19
N ALA A 24 3.04 3.28 16.17
CA ALA A 24 1.83 2.50 16.05
C ALA A 24 0.86 2.74 17.23
N ASP A 25 1.37 2.86 18.46
CA ASP A 25 0.55 3.20 19.63
C ASP A 25 0.00 4.63 19.57
N GLN A 26 0.83 5.59 19.15
CA GLN A 26 0.41 6.98 18.95
C GLN A 26 -0.73 7.08 17.92
N MET A 27 -0.62 6.40 16.78
CA MET A 27 -1.66 6.38 15.74
C MET A 27 -2.96 5.74 16.24
N ARG A 28 -2.88 4.69 17.07
CA ARG A 28 -4.07 4.11 17.71
C ARG A 28 -4.74 5.09 18.66
N ARG A 29 -3.97 5.77 19.50
CA ARG A 29 -4.50 6.80 20.41
C ARG A 29 -5.10 8.00 19.69
N ALA A 30 -4.58 8.32 18.50
CA ALA A 30 -5.12 9.36 17.62
C ALA A 30 -6.39 8.94 16.87
N GLY A 31 -6.91 7.73 17.07
CA GLY A 31 -8.18 7.27 16.49
C GLY A 31 -8.05 6.67 15.09
N SER A 32 -6.91 6.08 14.74
CA SER A 32 -6.76 5.38 13.45
C SER A 32 -7.80 4.27 13.26
N ASN A 33 -8.35 4.18 12.05
CA ASN A 33 -9.35 3.17 11.66
C ASN A 33 -8.74 1.78 11.41
N PHE A 34 -7.41 1.65 11.37
CA PHE A 34 -6.74 0.39 11.07
C PHE A 34 -6.60 -0.50 12.30
N ARG A 35 -6.99 -1.78 12.15
CA ARG A 35 -6.83 -2.80 13.20
C ARG A 35 -5.36 -3.14 13.44
N ILE A 36 -4.57 -3.21 12.35
CA ILE A 36 -3.16 -3.56 12.38
C ILE A 36 -2.35 -2.36 11.88
N ILE A 37 -1.41 -1.91 12.72
CA ILE A 37 -0.48 -0.82 12.43
C ILE A 37 0.90 -1.29 12.86
N PHE A 38 1.83 -1.37 11.90
CA PHE A 38 3.25 -1.67 12.14
C PHE A 38 4.06 -0.41 12.46
N GLY A 39 3.59 0.77 12.03
CA GLY A 39 4.25 2.04 12.29
C GLY A 39 5.40 2.31 11.33
N LEU A 40 5.32 1.83 10.10
CA LEU A 40 6.31 2.18 9.07
C LEU A 40 5.99 3.56 8.51
N ASN A 41 7.04 4.32 8.20
CA ASN A 41 6.93 5.58 7.49
C ASN A 41 6.92 5.37 5.96
N ILE A 42 6.58 6.42 5.22
CA ILE A 42 6.46 6.34 3.75
C ILE A 42 7.80 6.04 3.06
N ILE A 43 8.94 6.44 3.62
CA ILE A 43 10.27 6.19 3.04
C ILE A 43 10.59 4.70 3.13
N GLN A 44 10.38 4.08 4.29
CA GLN A 44 10.54 2.63 4.48
C GLN A 44 9.62 1.84 3.55
N LEU A 45 8.36 2.28 3.38
CA LEU A 45 7.44 1.64 2.45
C LEU A 45 7.92 1.75 0.99
N ASN A 46 8.48 2.90 0.59
CA ASN A 46 9.07 3.05 -0.74
C ASN A 46 10.30 2.16 -0.95
N GLU A 47 11.16 2.00 0.05
CA GLU A 47 12.30 1.08 0.01
C GLU A 47 11.84 -0.36 -0.18
N ILE A 48 10.78 -0.79 0.53
CA ILE A 48 10.17 -2.10 0.32
C ILE A 48 9.60 -2.20 -1.09
N ALA A 49 8.85 -1.19 -1.56
CA ALA A 49 8.24 -1.22 -2.88
C ALA A 49 9.28 -1.38 -4.00
N ALA A 50 10.44 -0.73 -3.86
CA ALA A 50 11.54 -0.84 -4.81
C ALA A 50 12.05 -2.29 -4.96
N ASP A 51 12.04 -3.09 -3.89
CA ASP A 51 12.47 -4.50 -3.94
C ASP A 51 11.51 -5.39 -4.75
N TYR A 52 10.22 -5.02 -4.83
CA TYR A 52 9.21 -5.79 -5.57
C TYR A 52 8.94 -5.22 -6.97
N GLY A 53 9.26 -3.94 -7.19
CA GLY A 53 8.95 -3.23 -8.43
C GLY A 53 7.45 -3.19 -8.72
N HIS A 54 7.11 -3.06 -10.00
CA HIS A 54 5.73 -3.14 -10.44
C HIS A 54 5.19 -4.58 -10.27
N ASN A 55 4.17 -4.74 -9.42
CA ASN A 55 3.59 -6.04 -9.08
C ASN A 55 2.08 -5.90 -8.79
N PRO A 56 1.22 -5.93 -9.81
CA PRO A 56 -0.21 -5.67 -9.65
C PRO A 56 -0.92 -6.78 -8.86
N ALA A 57 -0.43 -8.02 -8.94
CA ALA A 57 -0.98 -9.15 -8.19
C ALA A 57 -0.73 -9.00 -6.68
N LEU A 58 0.49 -8.62 -6.28
CA LEU A 58 0.80 -8.34 -4.88
C LEU A 58 0.05 -7.11 -4.36
N ALA A 59 -0.04 -6.07 -5.19
CA ALA A 59 -0.78 -4.86 -4.87
C ALA A 59 -2.27 -5.13 -4.59
N SER A 60 -2.93 -5.91 -5.46
CA SER A 60 -4.32 -6.35 -5.23
C SER A 60 -4.47 -7.18 -3.96
N ALA A 61 -3.57 -8.15 -3.73
CA ALA A 61 -3.60 -8.95 -2.50
C ALA A 61 -3.40 -8.10 -1.23
N LEU A 62 -2.61 -7.03 -1.31
CA LEU A 62 -2.44 -6.08 -0.21
C LEU A 62 -3.68 -5.20 0.00
N TRP A 63 -4.31 -4.75 -1.08
CA TRP A 63 -5.53 -3.94 -1.04
C TRP A 63 -6.72 -4.69 -0.43
N ASP A 64 -6.83 -5.98 -0.73
CA ASP A 64 -7.85 -6.87 -0.14
C ASP A 64 -7.68 -7.04 1.39
N HIS A 65 -6.49 -6.72 1.93
CA HIS A 65 -6.17 -6.75 3.35
C HIS A 65 -6.34 -5.38 4.04
N SER A 66 -7.49 -4.73 3.82
CA SER A 66 -7.81 -3.36 4.27
C SER A 66 -7.66 -3.08 5.77
N THR A 67 -7.66 -4.12 6.60
CA THR A 67 -7.45 -4.00 8.06
C THR A 67 -6.05 -3.55 8.47
N THR A 68 -5.05 -3.66 7.56
CA THR A 68 -3.65 -3.32 7.84
C THR A 68 -3.26 -2.04 7.13
N ARG A 69 -2.82 -1.03 7.90
CA ARG A 69 -2.40 0.26 7.36
C ARG A 69 -1.31 0.12 6.31
N GLU A 70 -0.20 -0.52 6.65
CA GLU A 70 0.96 -0.63 5.76
C GLU A 70 0.65 -1.41 4.47
N SER A 71 -0.32 -2.32 4.49
CA SER A 71 -0.80 -2.98 3.27
C SER A 71 -1.48 -2.00 2.32
N MET A 72 -2.39 -1.17 2.86
CA MET A 72 -3.10 -0.15 2.07
C MET A 72 -2.17 0.94 1.54
N LEU A 73 -1.12 1.29 2.28
CA LEU A 73 -0.15 2.29 1.83
C LEU A 73 0.88 1.73 0.82
N LEU A 74 1.22 0.44 0.92
CA LEU A 74 2.17 -0.17 -0.01
C LEU A 74 1.55 -0.51 -1.36
N ALA A 75 0.29 -0.95 -1.39
CA ALA A 75 -0.38 -1.38 -2.62
C ALA A 75 -0.31 -0.33 -3.76
N PRO A 76 -0.60 0.96 -3.55
CA PRO A 76 -0.47 1.98 -4.58
C PRO A 76 0.94 2.23 -5.10
N MET A 77 1.98 1.77 -4.39
CA MET A 77 3.37 1.91 -4.85
C MET A 77 3.77 0.80 -5.84
N LEU A 78 2.97 -0.27 -5.93
CA LEU A 78 3.25 -1.47 -6.72
C LEU A 78 2.42 -1.56 -8.00
N TRP A 79 1.35 -0.77 -8.11
CA TRP A 79 0.60 -0.61 -9.35
C TRP A 79 1.20 0.48 -10.25
N ARG A 80 0.75 0.51 -11.51
CA ARG A 80 0.97 1.54 -12.51
C ARG A 80 -0.38 2.02 -13.07
N HIS A 81 -0.38 3.14 -13.77
CA HIS A 81 -1.62 3.72 -14.32
C HIS A 81 -2.27 2.83 -15.39
N ASP A 82 -1.48 2.05 -16.11
CA ASP A 82 -1.90 1.10 -17.15
C ASP A 82 -2.52 -0.20 -16.56
N ASP A 83 -2.50 -0.39 -15.24
CA ASP A 83 -3.21 -1.48 -14.56
C ASP A 83 -4.72 -1.25 -14.41
N PHE A 84 -5.18 -0.02 -14.69
CA PHE A 84 -6.54 0.42 -14.42
C PHE A 84 -7.23 0.86 -15.71
N ASP A 85 -8.40 0.27 -15.97
CA ASP A 85 -9.42 0.92 -16.78
C ASP A 85 -10.21 1.93 -15.94
N LEU A 86 -11.09 2.68 -16.60
CA LEU A 86 -11.90 3.70 -15.93
C LEU A 86 -12.76 3.12 -14.79
N ASP A 87 -13.41 1.98 -15.02
CA ASP A 87 -14.31 1.37 -14.05
C ASP A 87 -13.56 0.88 -12.81
N ARG A 88 -12.38 0.29 -12.99
CA ARG A 88 -11.51 -0.16 -11.91
C ARG A 88 -10.92 1.03 -11.16
N ALA A 89 -10.56 2.11 -11.85
CA ALA A 89 -10.07 3.33 -11.21
C ALA A 89 -11.16 3.98 -10.34
N LEU A 90 -12.39 4.08 -10.84
CA LEU A 90 -13.52 4.60 -10.08
C LEU A 90 -13.84 3.73 -8.86
N SER A 91 -13.83 2.41 -9.04
CA SER A 91 -14.03 1.45 -7.96
C SER A 91 -12.94 1.55 -6.88
N LEU A 92 -11.69 1.71 -7.29
CA LEU A 92 -10.57 1.96 -6.38
C LEU A 92 -10.82 3.22 -5.55
N CYS A 93 -11.09 4.35 -6.20
CA CYS A 93 -11.34 5.63 -5.54
C CYS A 93 -12.52 5.55 -4.56
N ALA A 94 -13.61 4.87 -4.93
CA ALA A 94 -14.76 4.67 -4.05
C ALA A 94 -14.44 3.79 -2.82
N SER A 95 -13.46 2.89 -2.93
CA SER A 95 -13.05 2.01 -1.82
C SER A 95 -12.13 2.69 -0.79
N VAL A 96 -11.57 3.87 -1.11
CA VAL A 96 -10.66 4.58 -0.20
C VAL A 96 -11.47 5.30 0.89
N THR A 97 -11.33 4.83 2.12
CA THR A 97 -12.02 5.41 3.29
C THR A 97 -11.10 6.25 4.18
N ASP A 98 -9.79 6.09 4.05
CA ASP A 98 -8.81 6.74 4.92
C ASP A 98 -8.07 7.87 4.16
N PRO A 99 -7.97 9.08 4.75
CA PRO A 99 -7.32 10.22 4.10
C PRO A 99 -5.84 9.97 3.76
N GLU A 100 -5.12 9.21 4.58
CA GLU A 100 -3.72 8.89 4.33
C GLU A 100 -3.59 7.99 3.10
N VAL A 101 -4.45 6.97 3.00
CA VAL A 101 -4.52 6.10 1.82
C VAL A 101 -4.86 6.90 0.57
N ALA A 102 -5.80 7.85 0.66
CA ALA A 102 -6.16 8.73 -0.46
C ALA A 102 -4.95 9.53 -0.97
N VAL A 103 -4.18 10.13 -0.06
CA VAL A 103 -2.96 10.88 -0.40
C VAL A 103 -1.95 9.99 -1.13
N VAL A 104 -1.75 8.76 -0.66
CA VAL A 104 -0.81 7.81 -1.26
C VAL A 104 -1.29 7.36 -2.65
N VAL A 105 -2.57 6.99 -2.81
CA VAL A 105 -3.16 6.66 -4.12
C VAL A 105 -2.96 7.80 -5.11
N CYS A 106 -3.32 9.03 -4.73
CA CYS A 106 -3.15 10.21 -5.58
C CYS A 106 -1.68 10.45 -5.96
N ARG A 107 -0.76 10.29 -5.01
CA ARG A 107 0.66 10.55 -5.21
C ARG A 107 1.33 9.54 -6.15
N PHE A 108 0.99 8.27 -6.02
CA PHE A 108 1.71 7.18 -6.70
C PHE A 108 1.01 6.67 -7.97
N LEU A 109 -0.32 6.75 -8.04
CA LEU A 109 -1.08 6.23 -9.20
C LEU A 109 -1.64 7.31 -10.12
N LEU A 110 -2.16 8.41 -9.56
CA LEU A 110 -2.89 9.42 -10.34
C LEU A 110 -1.99 10.55 -10.87
N LYS A 111 -0.69 10.50 -10.61
CA LYS A 111 0.24 11.51 -11.11
C LYS A 111 0.40 11.35 -12.62
N ILE A 112 -0.24 12.22 -13.38
CA ILE A 112 -0.03 12.35 -14.83
C ILE A 112 1.47 12.60 -15.05
N LYS A 113 2.15 11.68 -15.74
CA LYS A 113 3.44 11.99 -16.34
C LYS A 113 3.16 12.89 -17.54
N ASN A 114 3.31 14.20 -17.36
CA ASN A 114 3.41 15.12 -18.49
C ASN A 114 4.68 14.74 -19.28
N GLY A 115 4.55 13.90 -20.29
CA GLY A 115 5.70 13.35 -21.01
C GLY A 115 5.41 12.66 -22.34
N ASP A 116 4.14 12.43 -22.71
CA ASP A 116 3.77 11.88 -24.02
C ASP A 116 2.72 12.79 -24.69
N CYS A 117 3.16 13.96 -25.15
CA CYS A 117 2.58 14.76 -26.23
C CYS A 117 3.73 15.26 -27.11
#